data_AF-A0A3B3ZVV3-F1
#
_entry.id   AF-A0A3B3ZVV3-F1
#
_cell.length_a   1.000
_cell.length_b   1.000
_cell.length_c   1.000
_cell.angle_alpha   90.00
_cell.angle_beta   90.00
_cell.angle_gamma   90.00
#
_symmetry.space_group_name_H-M   'P 1'
#
loop_
_entity.id
_entity.type
_entity.pdbx_description
1 polymer ?
#
loop_
_entity_poly.entity_id
_entity_poly.type
_entity_poly.pdbx_seq_one_letter_code
_entity_poly.pdbx_strand_id
1 'polypeptide(L)'
;SKSKISIRKITISIYGRTIMEQFNPCLRNFVAMGKNYEKALASVTFAAKGYFDALVRMGELASESQGSKDLGDVLFQMAEVHRQIQVQLEEMLKCFHNELLSELEKKVELDARYLTVSLETAAVVCSFVVA
;
A
#
# COMPACT_ATOMS: atom_id res chain seq x y z
N SER A 1 31.49 -33.28 -6.71
CA SER A 1 31.08 -33.53 -8.12
C SER A 1 30.68 -32.20 -8.77
N LYS A 2 30.81 -32.06 -10.11
CA LYS A 2 30.46 -30.83 -10.86
C LYS A 2 29.02 -30.34 -10.60
N SER A 3 28.09 -31.26 -10.34
CA SER A 3 26.69 -30.95 -10.00
C SER A 3 26.55 -30.15 -8.69
N LYS A 4 27.28 -30.49 -7.62
CA LYS A 4 27.24 -29.72 -6.34
C LYS A 4 27.70 -28.27 -6.51
N ILE A 5 28.70 -28.02 -7.35
CA ILE A 5 29.21 -26.66 -7.64
C ILE A 5 28.18 -25.87 -8.47
N SER A 6 27.51 -26.51 -9.42
CA SER A 6 26.46 -25.87 -10.23
C SER A 6 25.25 -25.46 -9.38
N ILE A 7 24.79 -26.35 -8.49
CA ILE A 7 23.70 -26.04 -7.54
C ILE A 7 24.10 -24.86 -6.65
N ARG A 8 25.31 -24.86 -6.08
CA ARG A 8 25.83 -23.74 -5.27
C ARG A 8 25.81 -22.40 -6.03
N LYS A 9 26.21 -22.39 -7.30
CA LYS A 9 26.19 -21.17 -8.13
C LYS A 9 24.77 -20.66 -8.37
N ILE A 10 23.83 -21.55 -8.65
CA ILE A 10 22.42 -21.19 -8.87
C ILE A 10 21.82 -20.62 -7.58
N THR A 11 22.03 -21.29 -6.44
CA THR A 11 21.55 -20.84 -5.12
C THR A 11 22.08 -19.44 -4.80
N ILE A 12 23.39 -19.20 -4.93
CA ILE A 12 23.97 -17.87 -4.66
C ILE A 12 23.42 -16.82 -5.64
N SER A 13 23.22 -17.16 -6.91
CA SER A 13 22.67 -16.24 -7.90
C SER A 13 21.23 -15.83 -7.58
N ILE A 14 20.39 -16.78 -7.14
CA ILE A 14 18.99 -16.49 -6.79
C ILE A 14 18.94 -15.60 -5.53
N TYR A 15 19.60 -16.02 -4.45
CA TYR A 15 19.50 -15.30 -3.17
C TYR A 15 20.25 -13.96 -3.18
N GLY A 16 21.46 -13.92 -3.75
CA GLY A 16 22.29 -12.71 -3.79
C GLY A 16 21.91 -11.75 -4.91
N ARG A 17 21.75 -12.25 -6.13
CA ARG A 17 21.56 -11.39 -7.31
C ARG A 17 20.09 -11.10 -7.60
N THR A 18 19.22 -12.10 -7.52
CA THR A 18 17.80 -11.90 -7.87
C THR A 18 17.00 -11.31 -6.71
N ILE A 19 17.07 -11.89 -5.52
CA ILE A 19 16.24 -11.46 -4.38
C ILE A 19 16.81 -10.17 -3.76
N MET A 20 18.10 -10.18 -3.44
CA MET A 20 18.75 -9.09 -2.72
C MET A 20 18.99 -7.84 -3.57
N GLU A 21 19.57 -7.99 -4.76
CA GLU A 21 19.96 -6.84 -5.58
C GLU A 21 18.83 -6.31 -6.48
N GLN A 22 17.80 -7.11 -6.77
CA GLN A 22 16.72 -6.70 -7.68
C GLN A 22 15.36 -6.63 -6.99
N PHE A 23 14.89 -7.74 -6.41
CA PHE A 23 13.54 -7.81 -5.87
C PHE A 23 13.34 -6.87 -4.67
N ASN A 24 14.22 -6.92 -3.67
CA ASN A 24 14.10 -6.09 -2.47
C ASN A 24 14.16 -4.58 -2.76
N PRO A 25 15.11 -4.06 -3.57
CA PRO A 25 15.10 -2.66 -3.98
C PRO A 25 13.85 -2.26 -4.77
N CYS A 26 13.37 -3.14 -5.67
CA CYS A 26 12.12 -2.91 -6.41
C CYS A 26 10.93 -2.81 -5.44
N LEU A 27 10.86 -3.72 -4.45
CA LEU A 27 9.79 -3.73 -3.47
C LEU A 27 9.83 -2.51 -2.54
N ARG A 28 11.02 -1.99 -2.18
CA ARG A 28 11.15 -0.70 -1.48
C ARG A 28 10.59 0.45 -2.29
N ASN A 29 10.92 0.52 -3.57
CA ASN A 29 10.39 1.54 -4.47
C ASN A 29 8.87 1.42 -4.60
N PHE A 30 8.35 0.21 -4.70
CA PHE A 30 6.91 -0.04 -4.73
C PHE A 30 6.22 0.45 -3.45
N VAL A 31 6.77 0.16 -2.26
CA VAL A 31 6.24 0.68 -0.99
C VAL A 31 6.27 2.21 -0.96
N ALA A 32 7.35 2.84 -1.42
CA ALA A 32 7.43 4.31 -1.50
C ALA A 32 6.36 4.90 -2.45
N MET A 33 6.15 4.28 -3.61
CA MET A 33 5.06 4.65 -4.52
C MET A 33 3.68 4.45 -3.89
N GLY A 34 3.49 3.35 -3.17
CA GLY A 34 2.25 3.09 -2.42
C GLY A 34 1.95 4.16 -1.38
N LYS A 35 2.95 4.58 -0.60
CA LYS A 35 2.81 5.68 0.38
C LYS A 35 2.45 7.02 -0.29
N ASN A 36 3.06 7.31 -1.45
CA ASN A 36 2.71 8.51 -2.22
C ASN A 36 1.27 8.44 -2.76
N TYR A 37 0.83 7.27 -3.22
CA TYR A 37 -0.53 7.04 -3.68
C TYR A 37 -1.54 7.20 -2.54
N GLU A 38 -1.28 6.61 -1.38
CA GLU A 38 -2.09 6.77 -0.17
C GLU A 38 -2.23 8.26 0.20
N LYS A 39 -1.12 9.01 0.21
CA LYS A 39 -1.13 10.44 0.51
C LYS A 39 -1.97 11.25 -0.50
N ALA A 40 -1.91 10.91 -1.79
CA ALA A 40 -2.70 11.56 -2.81
C ALA A 40 -4.21 11.26 -2.66
N LEU A 41 -4.56 10.03 -2.30
CA LEU A 41 -5.95 9.69 -2.01
C LEU A 41 -6.46 10.35 -0.73
N ALA A 42 -5.63 10.48 0.30
CA ALA A 42 -5.99 11.20 1.52
C ALA A 42 -6.27 12.70 1.25
N SER A 43 -5.52 13.35 0.34
CA SER A 43 -5.80 14.75 -0.02
C SER A 43 -7.09 14.90 -0.83
N VAL A 44 -7.40 13.96 -1.73
CA VAL A 44 -8.68 13.92 -2.45
C VAL A 44 -9.84 13.75 -1.47
N THR A 45 -9.70 12.82 -0.53
CA THR A 45 -10.65 12.53 0.56
C THR A 45 -10.92 13.79 1.39
N PHE A 46 -9.87 14.55 1.73
CA PHE A 46 -9.99 15.82 2.45
C PHE A 46 -10.71 16.91 1.63
N ALA A 47 -10.37 17.06 0.35
CA ALA A 47 -11.00 18.04 -0.52
C ALA A 47 -12.49 17.71 -0.77
N ALA A 48 -12.81 16.43 -0.95
CA ALA A 48 -14.16 15.94 -1.15
C ALA A 48 -15.07 16.29 0.06
N LYS A 49 -14.55 16.18 1.29
CA LYS A 49 -15.28 16.60 2.48
C LYS A 49 -15.75 18.06 2.40
N GLY A 50 -14.89 18.99 1.99
CA GLY A 50 -15.27 20.40 1.84
C GLY A 50 -16.35 20.62 0.77
N TYR A 51 -16.32 19.85 -0.31
CA TYR A 51 -17.36 19.87 -1.34
C TYR A 51 -18.70 19.36 -0.77
N PHE A 52 -18.69 18.28 0.00
CA PHE A 52 -19.91 17.73 0.61
C PHE A 52 -20.48 18.63 1.71
N ASP A 53 -19.64 19.24 2.54
CA ASP A 53 -20.08 20.20 3.55
C ASP A 53 -20.80 21.41 2.90
N ALA A 54 -20.30 21.88 1.75
CA ALA A 54 -20.96 22.92 0.97
C ALA A 54 -22.29 22.43 0.35
N LEU A 55 -22.32 21.18 -0.14
CA LEU A 55 -23.52 20.56 -0.70
C LEU A 55 -24.64 20.43 0.34
N VAL A 56 -24.31 19.98 1.55
CA VAL A 56 -25.25 19.88 2.68
C VAL A 56 -25.82 21.24 3.02
N ARG A 57 -24.98 22.28 3.11
CA ARG A 57 -25.43 23.65 3.38
C ARG A 57 -26.40 24.18 2.31
N MET A 58 -26.17 23.85 1.05
CA MET A 58 -27.12 24.19 -0.01
C MET A 58 -28.44 23.42 0.14
N GLY A 59 -28.39 22.15 0.57
CA GLY A 59 -29.57 21.36 0.91
C GLY A 59 -30.41 21.98 2.02
N GLU A 60 -29.76 22.47 3.09
CA GLU A 60 -30.41 23.18 4.20
C GLU A 60 -31.15 24.43 3.73
N LEU A 61 -30.47 25.31 2.98
CA LEU A 61 -31.07 26.53 2.43
C LEU A 61 -32.25 26.23 1.49
N ALA A 62 -32.14 25.19 0.66
CA ALA A 62 -33.21 24.79 -0.25
C ALA A 62 -34.43 24.21 0.49
N SER A 63 -34.20 23.46 1.58
CA SER A 63 -35.23 22.85 2.42
C SER A 63 -36.01 23.90 3.25
N GLU A 64 -35.35 24.98 3.64
CA GLU A 64 -36.00 26.11 4.34
C GLU A 64 -36.84 27.00 3.40
N SER A 65 -36.67 26.86 2.08
CA SER A 65 -37.37 27.68 1.09
C SER A 65 -38.83 27.26 0.89
N GLN A 66 -39.68 28.20 0.50
CA GLN A 66 -41.11 27.96 0.24
C GLN A 66 -41.39 27.31 -1.14
N GLY A 67 -40.36 27.06 -1.97
CA GLY A 67 -40.55 26.57 -3.35
C GLY A 67 -39.53 25.55 -3.84
N SER A 68 -38.54 25.16 -3.02
CA SER A 68 -37.47 24.25 -3.43
C SER A 68 -37.17 23.16 -2.41
N LYS A 69 -38.16 22.77 -1.59
CA LYS A 69 -37.99 21.71 -0.58
C LYS A 69 -37.53 20.39 -1.18
N ASP A 70 -38.18 19.96 -2.26
CA ASP A 70 -37.85 18.71 -2.95
C ASP A 70 -36.40 18.73 -3.48
N LEU A 71 -35.88 19.90 -3.86
CA LEU A 71 -34.48 20.06 -4.25
C LEU A 71 -33.54 19.89 -3.05
N GLY A 72 -33.92 20.40 -1.88
CA GLY A 72 -33.19 20.15 -0.62
C GLY A 72 -33.05 18.66 -0.33
N ASP A 73 -34.14 17.89 -0.47
CA ASP A 73 -34.13 16.44 -0.27
C ASP A 73 -33.20 15.72 -1.26
N VAL A 74 -33.18 16.14 -2.54
CA VAL A 74 -32.24 15.61 -3.54
C VAL A 74 -30.78 15.92 -3.16
N LEU A 75 -30.49 17.14 -2.71
CA LEU A 75 -29.14 17.54 -2.29
C LEU A 75 -28.67 16.74 -1.07
N PHE A 76 -29.55 16.47 -0.11
CA PHE A 76 -29.24 15.60 1.03
C PHE A 76 -29.00 14.15 0.60
N GLN A 77 -29.80 13.61 -0.31
CA GLN A 77 -29.56 12.27 -0.86
C GLN A 77 -28.21 12.18 -1.57
N MET A 78 -27.86 13.19 -2.36
CA MET A 78 -26.54 13.27 -3.00
C MET A 78 -25.41 13.31 -1.96
N ALA A 79 -25.52 14.15 -0.94
CA ALA A 79 -24.52 14.24 0.13
C ALA A 79 -24.37 12.91 0.89
N GLU A 80 -25.47 12.20 1.16
CA GLU A 80 -25.45 10.91 1.85
C GLU A 80 -24.80 9.80 1.01
N VAL A 81 -25.13 9.70 -0.29
CA VAL A 81 -24.46 8.75 -1.20
C VAL A 81 -22.96 9.01 -1.23
N HIS A 82 -22.57 10.28 -1.31
CA HIS A 82 -21.17 10.65 -1.30
C HIS A 82 -20.47 10.35 0.04
N ARG A 83 -21.15 10.55 1.17
CA ARG A 83 -20.64 10.18 2.49
C ARG A 83 -20.37 8.67 2.59
N GLN A 84 -21.24 7.84 2.02
CA GLN A 84 -21.06 6.39 2.00
C GLN A 84 -19.86 5.97 1.14
N ILE A 85 -19.71 6.55 -0.05
CA ILE A 85 -18.55 6.33 -0.92
C ILE A 85 -17.25 6.72 -0.20
N GLN A 86 -17.26 7.87 0.48
CA GLN A 86 -16.12 8.36 1.25
C GLN A 86 -15.71 7.38 2.35
N VAL A 87 -16.67 6.88 3.14
CA VAL A 87 -16.40 5.90 4.21
C VAL A 87 -15.77 4.63 3.64
N GLN A 88 -16.30 4.11 2.53
CA GLN A 88 -15.73 2.94 1.87
C GLN A 88 -14.30 3.18 1.38
N LEU A 89 -14.01 4.38 0.84
CA LEU A 89 -12.67 4.74 0.41
C LEU A 89 -11.70 4.84 1.59
N GLU A 90 -12.12 5.44 2.71
CA GLU A 90 -11.30 5.55 3.92
C GLU A 90 -10.99 4.18 4.53
N GLU A 91 -11.96 3.27 4.54
CA GLU A 91 -11.75 1.88 4.98
C GLU A 91 -10.77 1.14 4.05
N MET A 92 -10.95 1.26 2.74
CA MET A 92 -10.02 0.69 1.76
C MET A 92 -8.59 1.21 1.95
N LEU A 93 -8.43 2.52 2.19
CA LEU A 93 -7.13 3.14 2.44
C LEU A 93 -6.47 2.61 3.71
N LYS A 94 -7.24 2.42 4.79
CA LYS A 94 -6.73 1.80 6.01
C LYS A 94 -6.25 0.37 5.76
N CYS A 95 -7.01 -0.43 5.03
CA CYS A 95 -6.59 -1.80 4.66
C CYS A 95 -5.33 -1.78 3.78
N PHE A 96 -5.28 -0.91 2.78
CA PHE A 96 -4.11 -0.74 1.92
C PHE A 96 -2.85 -0.40 2.72
N HIS A 97 -2.95 0.52 3.68
CA HIS A 97 -1.85 0.88 4.56
C HIS A 97 -1.44 -0.29 5.48
N ASN A 98 -2.39 -0.81 6.25
CA ASN A 98 -2.11 -1.75 7.34
C ASN A 98 -1.77 -3.15 6.85
N GLU A 99 -2.51 -3.67 5.87
CA GLU A 99 -2.40 -5.07 5.44
C GLU A 99 -1.41 -5.25 4.30
N LEU A 100 -1.20 -4.22 3.48
CA LEU A 100 -0.30 -4.29 2.32
C LEU A 100 0.99 -3.50 2.54
N LEU A 101 0.93 -2.18 2.73
CA LEU A 101 2.16 -1.38 2.82
C LEU A 101 2.99 -1.72 4.06
N SER A 102 2.36 -1.80 5.23
CA SER A 102 3.05 -2.11 6.49
C SER A 102 3.70 -3.50 6.47
N GLU A 103 2.97 -4.50 5.97
CA GLU A 103 3.48 -5.88 5.90
C GLU A 103 4.61 -6.03 4.87
N LEU A 104 4.50 -5.39 3.70
CA LEU A 104 5.58 -5.37 2.71
C LEU A 104 6.83 -4.65 3.26
N GLU A 105 6.65 -3.52 3.95
CA GLU A 105 7.75 -2.78 4.55
C GLU A 105 8.49 -3.61 5.61
N LYS A 106 7.75 -4.22 6.55
CA LYS A 106 8.31 -5.15 7.54
C LYS A 106 9.07 -6.28 6.88
N LYS A 107 8.46 -6.93 5.87
CA LYS A 107 9.07 -8.08 5.20
C LYS A 107 10.37 -7.72 4.50
N VAL A 108 10.40 -6.59 3.80
CA VAL A 108 11.61 -6.08 3.14
C VAL A 108 12.71 -5.73 4.14
N GLU A 109 12.36 -5.18 5.29
CA GLU A 109 13.33 -4.86 6.34
C GLU A 109 13.92 -6.12 6.98
N LEU A 110 13.08 -7.14 7.24
CA LEU A 110 13.53 -8.43 7.72
C LEU A 110 14.41 -9.13 6.69
N ASP A 111 14.00 -9.16 5.42
CA ASP A 111 14.77 -9.78 4.35
C ASP A 111 16.16 -9.14 4.21
N ALA A 112 16.27 -7.81 4.34
CA ALA A 112 17.56 -7.13 4.33
C ALA A 112 18.52 -7.63 5.43
N ARG A 113 18.00 -7.98 6.61
CA ARG A 113 18.78 -8.46 7.75
C ARG A 113 19.08 -9.96 7.65
N TYR A 114 18.09 -10.79 7.35
CA TYR A 114 18.21 -12.25 7.43
C TYR A 114 18.90 -12.89 6.23
N LEU A 115 18.68 -12.39 5.02
CA LEU A 115 19.26 -12.99 3.82
C LEU A 115 20.76 -12.68 3.71
N THR A 116 21.23 -11.56 4.28
CA THR A 116 22.68 -11.27 4.42
C THR A 116 23.35 -12.33 5.30
N VAL A 117 22.78 -12.60 6.48
CA VAL A 117 23.25 -13.64 7.40
C VAL A 117 23.12 -15.04 6.80
N SER A 118 22.03 -15.30 6.06
CA SER A 118 21.78 -16.61 5.43
C SER A 118 22.73 -16.86 4.26
N LEU A 119 23.09 -15.84 3.49
CA LEU A 119 24.10 -15.95 2.43
C LEU A 119 25.49 -16.21 3.01
N GLU A 120 25.87 -15.52 4.10
CA GLU A 120 27.13 -15.77 4.81
C GLU A 120 27.16 -17.19 5.38
N THR A 121 26.08 -17.61 6.05
CA THR A 121 25.97 -18.95 6.64
C THR A 121 25.96 -20.03 5.55
N ALA A 122 25.24 -19.82 4.44
CA ALA A 122 25.23 -20.75 3.30
C ALA A 122 26.61 -20.84 2.64
N ALA A 123 27.35 -19.72 2.54
CA ALA A 123 28.72 -19.72 2.04
C ALA A 123 29.67 -20.49 2.97
N VAL A 124 29.52 -20.34 4.29
CA VAL A 124 30.30 -21.07 5.31
C VAL A 124 29.97 -22.57 5.30
N VAL A 125 28.69 -22.95 5.37
CA VAL A 125 28.23 -24.35 5.32
C VAL A 125 28.64 -25.03 4.02
N CYS A 126 28.50 -24.34 2.87
CA CYS A 126 28.97 -24.87 1.59
C CYS A 126 30.50 -24.99 1.50
N SER A 127 31.27 -24.29 2.33
CA SER A 127 32.72 -24.43 2.40
C SER A 127 33.13 -25.64 3.24
N PHE A 128 32.35 -25.97 4.28
CA PHE A 128 32.50 -27.20 5.08
C PHE A 128 32.01 -28.47 4.37
N VAL A 129 30.97 -28.40 3.54
CA VAL A 129 30.41 -29.57 2.83
C VAL A 129 31.17 -29.91 1.53
N VAL A 130 32.07 -29.02 1.09
CA VAL A 130 32.91 -29.21 -0.11
C VAL A 130 34.37 -29.53 0.22
N ALA A 131 34.79 -29.34 1.48
CA ALA A 131 36.02 -29.94 2.02
C ALA A 131 35.81 -31.43 2.30
#